data_AF-A0A926BL62-F1
#
_entry.id   AF-A0A926BL62-F1
#
_cell.length_a   1.000
_cell.length_b   1.000
_cell.length_c   1.000
_cell.angle_alpha   90.00
_cell.angle_beta   90.00
_cell.angle_gamma   90.00
#
_symmetry.space_group_name_H-M   'P 1'
#
loop_
_entity.id
_entity.type
_entity.pdbx_description
1 polymer ?
#
loop_
_entity_poly.entity_id
_entity_poly.type
_entity_poly.pdbx_seq_one_letter_code
_entity_poly.pdbx_strand_id
1 'polypeptide(L)'
;MTVKMKTVAYWGMTGLLAFALIAGGIAELLHLPAIDAGMAHLGYPPYVATILGVWKLPGAVVLLAPRLPRLKEWAYAGVVFDMTGAVASHIASGDTLMQFAWPLLFAVCGVVSWATRPDSRVLGTLFPAKNIALEAGAI
;
A
#
# COMPACT_ATOMS: atom_id res chain seq x y z
N MET A 1 -17.87 -15.57 0.31
CA MET A 1 -17.84 -14.49 -0.71
C MET A 1 -17.68 -15.15 -2.07
N THR A 2 -18.54 -14.88 -3.06
CA THR A 2 -18.37 -15.45 -4.41
C THR A 2 -17.13 -14.87 -5.09
N VAL A 3 -16.54 -15.58 -6.06
CA VAL A 3 -15.34 -15.10 -6.80
C VAL A 3 -15.59 -13.73 -7.44
N LYS A 4 -16.78 -13.52 -8.01
CA LYS A 4 -17.20 -12.23 -8.58
C LYS A 4 -17.22 -11.12 -7.52
N MET A 5 -17.79 -11.39 -6.34
CA MET A 5 -17.88 -10.41 -5.26
C MET A 5 -16.49 -10.04 -4.69
N LYS A 6 -15.57 -11.01 -4.57
CA LYS A 6 -14.17 -10.75 -4.22
C LYS A 6 -13.51 -9.81 -5.22
N THR A 7 -13.68 -10.08 -6.52
CA THR A 7 -13.09 -9.26 -7.58
C THR A 7 -13.64 -7.84 -7.61
N VAL A 8 -14.94 -7.65 -7.38
CA VAL A 8 -15.54 -6.31 -7.29
C VAL A 8 -15.00 -5.54 -6.08
N ALA A 9 -14.97 -6.18 -4.90
CA ALA A 9 -14.39 -5.57 -3.70
C ALA A 9 -12.91 -5.20 -3.91
N TYR A 10 -12.14 -6.11 -4.51
CA TYR A 10 -10.74 -5.88 -4.86
C TYR A 10 -10.56 -4.63 -5.72
N TRP A 11 -11.27 -4.52 -6.84
CA TRP A 11 -11.09 -3.41 -7.76
C TRP A 11 -11.62 -2.09 -7.22
N GLY A 12 -12.71 -2.11 -6.44
CA GLY A 12 -13.19 -0.93 -5.74
C GLY A 12 -12.13 -0.37 -4.78
N MET A 13 -11.58 -1.23 -3.92
CA MET A 13 -10.55 -0.81 -2.96
C MET A 13 -9.24 -0.43 -3.65
N THR A 14 -8.81 -1.19 -4.66
CA THR A 14 -7.57 -0.92 -5.40
C THR A 14 -7.65 0.37 -6.20
N GLY A 15 -8.80 0.66 -6.82
CA GLY A 15 -9.02 1.90 -7.54
C GLY A 15 -8.97 3.11 -6.62
N LEU A 16 -9.64 3.04 -5.46
CA LEU A 16 -9.61 4.10 -4.45
C LEU A 16 -8.18 4.34 -3.92
N LEU A 17 -7.44 3.27 -3.60
CA LEU A 17 -6.05 3.36 -3.16
C LEU A 17 -5.14 3.97 -4.22
N ALA A 18 -5.25 3.50 -5.47
CA ALA A 18 -4.43 4.02 -6.55
C ALA A 18 -4.69 5.52 -6.77
N PHE A 19 -5.95 5.95 -6.70
CA PHE A 19 -6.30 7.36 -6.75
C PHE A 19 -5.66 8.14 -5.59
N ALA A 20 -5.82 7.67 -4.35
CA ALA A 20 -5.26 8.33 -3.17
C ALA A 20 -3.73 8.42 -3.21
N LEU A 21 -3.04 7.37 -3.63
CA LEU A 21 -1.59 7.35 -3.77
C LEU A 21 -1.10 8.28 -4.89
N ILE A 22 -1.77 8.31 -6.04
CA ILE A 22 -1.40 9.20 -7.14
C ILE A 22 -1.64 10.67 -6.74
N ALA A 23 -2.84 10.98 -6.27
CA ALA A 23 -3.20 12.35 -5.89
C ALA A 23 -2.34 12.85 -4.72
N GLY A 24 -2.21 12.06 -3.66
CA GLY A 24 -1.37 12.37 -2.50
C GLY A 24 0.11 12.47 -2.87
N GLY A 25 0.62 11.53 -3.67
CA GLY A 25 2.02 11.55 -4.09
C GLY A 25 2.38 12.74 -4.96
N ILE A 26 1.49 13.15 -5.89
CA ILE A 26 1.67 14.38 -6.66
C ILE A 26 1.63 15.61 -5.74
N ALA A 27 0.66 15.68 -4.82
CA ALA A 27 0.55 16.79 -3.87
C ALA A 27 1.79 16.95 -2.98
N GLU A 28 2.37 15.83 -2.55
CA GLU A 28 3.62 15.78 -1.80
C GLU A 28 4.83 16.23 -2.62
N LEU A 29 4.97 15.77 -3.86
CA LEU A 29 6.07 16.20 -4.74
C LEU A 29 5.98 17.68 -5.13
N LEU A 30 4.75 18.21 -5.24
CA LEU A 30 4.52 19.62 -5.52
C LEU A 30 4.63 20.50 -4.27
N HIS A 31 4.85 19.92 -3.08
CA HIS A 31 4.90 20.67 -1.82
C HIS A 31 3.71 21.62 -1.67
N LEU A 32 2.49 21.10 -1.90
CA LEU A 32 1.30 21.92 -1.78
C LEU A 32 1.22 22.48 -0.34
N PRO A 33 0.80 23.76 -0.14
CA PRO A 33 0.87 24.42 1.17
C PRO A 33 0.20 23.63 2.31
N ALA A 34 -0.90 22.93 2.02
CA ALA A 34 -1.59 22.08 2.99
C ALA A 34 -0.78 20.84 3.41
N ILE A 35 0.01 20.25 2.49
CA ILE A 35 0.87 19.11 2.78
C ILE A 35 2.05 19.55 3.64
N ASP A 36 2.74 20.62 3.27
CA ASP A 36 3.88 21.14 4.04
C ASP A 36 3.46 21.60 5.44
N ALA A 37 2.30 22.27 5.56
CA ALA A 37 1.72 22.61 6.86
C ALA A 37 1.40 21.36 7.71
N GLY A 38 0.86 20.31 7.08
CA GLY A 38 0.62 19.02 7.73
C GLY A 38 1.91 18.34 8.20
N MET A 39 2.95 18.31 7.36
CA MET A 39 4.26 17.76 7.73
C MET A 39 4.87 18.51 8.90
N ALA A 40 4.83 19.85 8.88
CA ALA A 40 5.33 20.68 9.97
C ALA A 40 4.55 20.45 11.27
N HIS A 41 3.22 20.35 11.21
CA HIS A 41 2.37 20.01 12.36
C HIS A 41 2.72 18.66 12.97
N LEU A 42 3.04 17.68 12.13
CA LEU A 42 3.48 16.34 12.57
C LEU A 42 4.97 16.29 12.99
N GLY A 43 5.69 17.41 12.93
CA GLY A 43 7.11 17.50 13.28
C GLY A 43 8.06 16.90 12.23
N TYR A 44 7.58 16.66 11.01
CA TYR A 44 8.38 16.12 9.92
C TYR A 44 9.11 17.21 9.13
N PRO A 45 10.39 16.99 8.80
CA PRO A 45 11.10 17.86 7.88
C PRO A 45 10.54 17.71 6.44
N PRO A 46 10.58 18.76 5.60
CA PRO A 46 9.94 18.77 4.28
C PRO A 46 10.35 17.63 3.34
N TYR A 47 11.60 17.15 3.42
CA TYR A 47 12.08 16.06 2.56
C TYR A 47 11.29 14.75 2.76
N VAL A 48 10.61 14.55 3.90
CA VAL A 48 9.77 13.37 4.14
C VAL A 48 8.61 13.34 3.15
N ALA A 49 7.98 14.48 2.86
CA ALA A 49 6.96 14.58 1.83
C ALA A 49 7.53 14.16 0.47
N THR A 50 8.71 14.66 0.10
CA THR A 50 9.35 14.29 -1.17
C THR A 50 9.59 12.78 -1.26
N ILE A 51 10.09 12.14 -0.20
CA ILE A 51 10.31 10.69 -0.16
C ILE A 51 8.99 9.94 -0.33
N LEU A 52 7.96 10.29 0.44
CA LEU A 52 6.64 9.64 0.34
C LEU A 52 6.06 9.81 -1.06
N GLY A 53 6.11 11.01 -1.62
CA GLY A 53 5.60 11.30 -2.95
C GLY A 53 6.29 10.48 -4.04
N VAL A 54 7.62 10.35 -3.98
CA VAL A 54 8.39 9.50 -4.90
C VAL A 54 7.95 8.04 -4.82
N TRP A 55 7.68 7.51 -3.62
CA TRP A 55 7.33 6.09 -3.44
C TRP A 55 5.85 5.78 -3.70
N LYS A 56 4.95 6.73 -3.50
CA LYS A 56 3.51 6.54 -3.75
C LYS A 56 3.18 6.29 -5.23
N LEU A 57 3.85 6.99 -6.16
CA LEU A 57 3.55 6.86 -7.59
C LEU A 57 3.87 5.45 -8.14
N PRO A 58 5.08 4.89 -7.94
CA PRO A 58 5.37 3.51 -8.32
C PRO A 58 4.47 2.52 -7.58
N GLY A 59 4.17 2.76 -6.29
CA GLY A 59 3.24 1.94 -5.52
C GLY A 59 1.87 1.83 -6.20
N ALA A 60 1.29 2.96 -6.61
CA ALA A 60 0.01 3.00 -7.32
C ALA A 60 0.06 2.26 -8.66
N VAL A 61 1.12 2.48 -9.45
CA VAL A 61 1.32 1.79 -10.74
C VAL A 61 1.39 0.29 -10.53
N VAL A 62 2.14 -0.18 -9.53
CA VAL A 62 2.28 -1.60 -9.20
C VAL A 62 0.94 -2.20 -8.75
N LEU A 63 0.13 -1.49 -7.97
CA LEU A 63 -1.19 -1.96 -7.55
C LEU A 63 -2.11 -2.22 -8.75
N LEU A 64 -2.11 -1.32 -9.74
CA LEU A 64 -2.93 -1.44 -10.95
C LEU A 64 -2.40 -2.48 -11.94
N ALA A 65 -1.08 -2.51 -12.14
CA ALA A 65 -0.42 -3.33 -13.16
C ALA A 65 -0.75 -4.84 -13.05
N PRO A 66 -0.93 -5.55 -14.17
CA PRO A 66 -1.10 -6.99 -14.16
C PRO A 66 0.22 -7.72 -13.87
N ARG A 67 0.14 -8.92 -13.28
CA ARG A 67 1.25 -9.92 -13.20
C ARG A 67 2.54 -9.49 -12.50
N LEU A 68 2.47 -8.61 -11.49
CA LEU A 68 3.62 -8.22 -10.65
C LEU A 68 3.47 -8.68 -9.18
N PRO A 69 3.25 -9.98 -8.88
CA PRO A 69 2.85 -10.40 -7.53
C PRO A 69 3.86 -10.04 -6.45
N ARG A 70 5.18 -10.16 -6.70
CA ARG A 70 6.20 -9.79 -5.71
C ARG A 70 6.21 -8.31 -5.39
N LEU A 71 6.17 -7.45 -6.42
CA LEU A 71 6.12 -6.01 -6.22
C LEU A 71 4.79 -5.58 -5.59
N LYS A 72 3.69 -6.29 -5.83
CA LYS A 72 2.42 -6.02 -5.15
C LYS A 72 2.53 -6.21 -3.65
N GLU A 73 3.19 -7.27 -3.18
CA GLU A 73 3.42 -7.44 -1.74
C GLU A 73 4.22 -6.25 -1.16
N TRP A 74 5.20 -5.74 -1.90
CA TRP A 74 5.95 -4.53 -1.50
C TRP A 74 5.07 -3.28 -1.47
N ALA A 75 4.23 -3.08 -2.50
CA ALA A 75 3.31 -1.96 -2.57
C ALA A 75 2.28 -2.00 -1.43
N TYR A 76 1.71 -3.17 -1.14
CA TYR A 76 0.79 -3.33 -0.01
C TYR A 76 1.47 -3.09 1.34
N ALA A 77 2.68 -3.61 1.55
CA ALA A 77 3.45 -3.33 2.76
C ALA A 77 3.71 -1.82 2.91
N GLY A 78 4.12 -1.15 1.82
CA GLY A 78 4.31 0.29 1.80
C GLY A 78 3.04 1.08 2.16
N VAL A 79 1.88 0.72 1.58
CA VAL A 79 0.59 1.32 1.93
C VAL A 79 0.27 1.13 3.41
N VAL A 80 0.50 -0.06 3.96
CA VAL A 80 0.25 -0.30 5.39
C VAL A 80 1.16 0.57 6.24
N PHE A 81 2.47 0.62 5.97
CA PHE A 81 3.41 1.40 6.77
C PHE A 81 3.14 2.91 6.67
N ASP A 82 2.88 3.42 5.47
CA ASP A 82 2.59 4.84 5.26
C ASP A 82 1.29 5.25 5.95
N MET A 83 0.19 4.53 5.69
CA MET A 83 -1.11 4.87 6.26
C MET A 83 -1.18 4.68 7.78
N THR A 84 -0.62 3.59 8.31
CA THR A 84 -0.60 3.38 9.77
C THR A 84 0.41 4.28 10.47
N GLY A 85 1.53 4.59 9.82
CA GLY A 85 2.48 5.60 10.27
C GLY A 85 1.83 6.97 10.39
N ALA A 86 1.12 7.41 9.36
CA ALA A 86 0.37 8.67 9.39
C ALA A 86 -0.64 8.72 10.55
N VAL A 87 -1.42 7.64 10.75
CA VAL A 87 -2.35 7.54 11.89
C VAL A 87 -1.61 7.65 13.22
N ALA A 88 -0.50 6.91 13.39
CA ALA A 88 0.29 6.94 14.62
C ALA A 88 0.87 8.34 14.89
N SER A 89 1.35 9.05 13.86
CA SER A 89 1.90 10.40 13.98
C SER A 89 0.84 11.42 14.39
N HIS A 90 -0.36 11.36 13.78
CA HIS A 90 -1.47 12.21 14.20
C HIS A 90 -1.87 11.98 15.67
N ILE A 91 -1.95 10.71 16.10
CA ILE A 91 -2.24 10.38 17.51
C ILE A 91 -1.13 10.91 18.42
N ALA A 92 0.14 10.74 18.04
CA ALA A 92 1.28 11.25 18.82
C ALA A 92 1.31 12.79 18.90
N SER A 93 0.82 13.48 17.88
CA SER A 93 0.64 14.94 17.85
C SER A 93 -0.61 15.43 18.59
N GLY A 94 -1.42 14.54 19.17
CA GLY A 94 -2.63 14.89 19.92
C GLY A 94 -3.84 15.24 19.05
N ASP A 95 -3.83 14.85 17.77
CA ASP A 95 -4.94 15.11 16.86
C ASP A 95 -6.15 14.21 17.16
N THR A 96 -7.32 14.66 16.68
CA THR A 96 -8.56 13.90 16.78
C THR A 96 -8.75 12.95 15.60
N LEU A 97 -9.75 12.07 15.68
CA LEU A 97 -10.08 11.12 14.62
C LEU A 97 -10.25 11.78 13.25
N MET A 98 -10.77 13.01 13.18
CA MET A 98 -11.03 13.68 11.91
C MET A 98 -9.77 13.97 11.10
N GLN A 99 -8.63 14.21 11.76
CA GLN A 99 -7.36 14.48 11.09
C GLN A 99 -6.75 13.21 10.48
N PHE A 100 -6.98 12.04 11.09
CA PHE A 100 -6.44 10.77 10.61
C PHE A 100 -7.47 9.78 10.07
N ALA A 101 -8.72 10.21 9.87
CA ALA A 101 -9.79 9.37 9.32
C ALA A 101 -9.45 8.86 7.91
N TRP A 102 -8.88 9.72 7.07
CA TRP A 102 -8.48 9.37 5.70
C TRP A 102 -7.35 8.32 5.65
N PRO A 103 -6.19 8.51 6.30
CA PRO A 103 -5.17 7.47 6.32
C PRO A 103 -5.69 6.18 6.98
N LEU A 104 -6.52 6.25 8.01
CA LEU A 104 -7.14 5.06 8.60
C LEU A 104 -8.04 4.31 7.59
N LEU A 105 -8.90 5.04 6.88
CA LEU A 105 -9.74 4.48 5.82
C LEU A 105 -8.88 3.78 4.75
N PHE A 106 -7.83 4.45 4.28
CA PHE A 106 -6.95 3.89 3.25
C PHE A 106 -6.15 2.69 3.77
N ALA A 107 -5.74 2.65 5.04
CA ALA A 107 -5.15 1.46 5.64
C ALA A 107 -6.12 0.26 5.56
N VAL A 108 -7.38 0.46 5.94
CA VAL A 108 -8.43 -0.57 5.86
C VAL A 108 -8.67 -1.00 4.42
N CYS A 109 -8.80 -0.05 3.48
CA CYS A 109 -8.90 -0.35 2.05
C CYS A 109 -7.69 -1.15 1.55
N GLY A 110 -6.48 -0.84 2.02
CA GLY A 110 -5.24 -1.55 1.74
C GLY A 110 -5.32 -3.02 2.12
N VAL A 111 -5.72 -3.30 3.36
CA VAL A 111 -5.87 -4.66 3.88
C VAL A 111 -6.99 -5.41 3.16
N VAL A 112 -8.14 -4.77 2.90
CA VAL A 112 -9.25 -5.41 2.19
C VAL A 112 -8.89 -5.69 0.73
N SER A 113 -8.25 -4.75 0.04
CA SER A 113 -7.72 -4.94 -1.32
C SER A 113 -6.75 -6.11 -1.35
N TRP A 114 -5.78 -6.15 -0.42
CA TRP A 114 -4.85 -7.26 -0.31
C TRP A 114 -5.58 -8.59 -0.09
N ALA A 115 -6.47 -8.68 0.90
CA ALA A 115 -7.16 -9.94 1.26
C ALA A 115 -8.12 -10.46 0.17
N THR A 116 -8.63 -9.59 -0.69
CA THR A 116 -9.59 -9.95 -1.75
C THR A 116 -8.95 -10.09 -3.13
N ARG A 117 -7.62 -9.92 -3.24
CA ARG A 117 -6.92 -9.97 -4.53
C ARG A 117 -7.10 -11.31 -5.25
N PRO A 118 -7.28 -11.32 -6.58
CA PRO A 118 -7.38 -12.55 -7.36
C PRO A 118 -6.12 -13.42 -7.27
N ASP A 119 -6.25 -14.72 -7.43
CA ASP A 119 -5.13 -15.68 -7.34
C ASP A 119 -3.99 -15.37 -8.31
N SER A 120 -4.30 -14.80 -9.49
CA SER A 120 -3.30 -14.33 -10.47
C SER A 120 -2.41 -13.18 -9.98
N ARG A 121 -2.77 -12.57 -8.84
CA ARG A 121 -2.05 -11.47 -8.19
C ARG A 121 -1.48 -11.88 -6.82
N VAL A 122 -1.63 -13.14 -6.43
CA VAL A 122 -1.02 -13.71 -5.22
C VAL A 122 0.38 -14.19 -5.55
N LEU A 123 1.33 -13.92 -4.65
CA LEU A 123 2.68 -14.44 -4.76
C LEU A 123 2.68 -15.97 -4.56
N GLY A 124 3.14 -16.70 -5.59
CA GLY A 124 3.36 -18.14 -5.49
C GLY A 124 4.55 -18.51 -4.60
N THR A 125 4.96 -19.77 -4.61
CA THR A 125 6.10 -20.26 -3.82
C THR A 125 7.40 -19.55 -4.21
N LEU A 126 8.00 -18.83 -3.26
CA LEU A 126 9.24 -18.07 -3.47
C LEU A 126 10.47 -18.96 -3.66
N PHE A 127 10.48 -20.11 -2.99
CA PHE A 127 11.54 -21.10 -3.07
C PHE A 127 10.87 -22.48 -3.24
N PRO A 128 10.76 -23.00 -4.47
CA PRO A 128 10.32 -24.37 -4.64
C PRO A 128 11.34 -25.27 -3.94
N ALA A 129 10.86 -26.15 -3.05
CA ALA A 129 11.73 -27.11 -2.39
C ALA A 129 12.44 -27.94 -3.48
N LYS A 130 13.77 -28.03 -3.41
CA LYS A 130 14.50 -29.00 -4.22
C LYS A 130 14.06 -30.38 -3.73
N ASN A 131 13.41 -31.18 -4.57
CA ASN A 131 13.01 -32.54 -4.21
C ASN A 131 14.26 -33.42 -4.09
N ILE A 132 14.96 -33.34 -2.94
CA ILE A 132 16.15 -34.15 -2.64
C ILE A 132 15.78 -35.65 -2.51
N ALA A 133 14.51 -35.98 -2.35
CA ALA A 133 14.02 -37.35 -2.21
C ALA A 133 14.03 -38.19 -3.51
N LEU A 134 14.22 -37.60 -4.69
CA LEU A 134 14.26 -38.37 -5.95
C LEU A 134 15.67 -38.77 -6.41
N GLU A 135 16.73 -38.15 -5.89
CA GLU A 135 18.11 -38.53 -6.21
C GLU A 135 18.64 -39.65 -5.30
N ALA A 136 18.05 -39.84 -4.11
CA ALA A 136 18.44 -40.88 -3.16
C ALA A 136 17.84 -42.27 -3.43
N GLY A 137 16.94 -42.39 -4.42
CA GLY A 137 16.28 -43.65 -4.80
C GLY A 137 16.66 -44.18 -6.20
N ALA A 138 17.68 -43.59 -6.84
CA ALA A 138 18.16 -43.95 -8.17
C ALA A 138 19.47 -44.77 -8.14
N ILE A 139 19.68 -45.58 -7.11
CA ILE A 139 20.80 -46.54 -7.00
C ILE A 139 20.24 -47.93 -6.75
#